data_AF-A0A969X7F6-F1
#
_entry.id   AF-A0A969X7F6-F1
#
_cell.length_a   1.000
_cell.length_b   1.000
_cell.length_c   1.000
_cell.angle_alpha   90.00
_cell.angle_beta   90.00
_cell.angle_gamma   90.00
#
_symmetry.space_group_name_H-M   'P 1'
#
loop_
_entity.id
_entity.type
_entity.pdbx_description
1 polymer ?
#
loop_
_entity_poly.entity_id
_entity_poly.type
_entity_poly.pdbx_seq_one_letter_code
_entity_poly.pdbx_strand_id
1 'polypeptide(L)'
;MTQLVIVRCDDYIPAQIRSGLHLAFEALKVPTAFTAGEKILIKPNLLSAVTPDLAVTPHPAVFRGLVQNLQPLGLRLSVGDSPAVDSPERALRQSGIAAVAAEMGIEAADFVNTVEIDFSEGIMLRHFSLA
;
A
#
# COMPACT_ATOMS: atom_id res chain seq x y z
N MET A 1 -6.26 -17.78 -16.20
CA MET A 1 -6.58 -16.56 -16.97
C MET A 1 -6.33 -15.37 -16.07
N THR A 2 -5.62 -14.35 -16.54
CA THR A 2 -5.41 -13.10 -15.81
C THR A 2 -6.69 -12.29 -15.80
N GLN A 3 -7.11 -11.79 -14.65
CA GLN A 3 -8.28 -10.91 -14.52
C GLN A 3 -7.81 -9.45 -14.41
N LEU A 4 -8.47 -8.56 -15.15
CA LEU A 4 -8.26 -7.12 -15.10
C LEU A 4 -9.62 -6.46 -14.85
N VAL A 5 -9.66 -5.55 -13.88
CA VAL A 5 -10.86 -4.75 -13.57
C VAL A 5 -10.50 -3.28 -13.66
N ILE A 6 -11.28 -2.54 -14.44
CA ILE A 6 -11.12 -1.08 -14.60
C ILE A 6 -12.44 -0.45 -14.15
N VAL A 7 -12.36 0.46 -13.19
CA VAL A 7 -13.52 1.22 -12.71
C VAL A 7 -13.24 2.70 -12.94
N ARG A 8 -14.20 3.41 -13.54
CA ARG A 8 -14.10 4.85 -13.78
C ARG A 8 -14.23 5.61 -12.46
N CYS A 9 -13.30 6.51 -12.21
CA CYS A 9 -13.30 7.48 -11.10
C CYS A 9 -12.89 8.82 -11.71
N ASP A 10 -13.79 9.80 -11.73
CA ASP A 10 -13.57 11.04 -12.49
C ASP A 10 -12.58 11.98 -11.77
N ASP A 11 -12.50 11.89 -10.44
CA ASP A 11 -11.60 12.68 -9.60
C ASP A 11 -11.34 11.94 -8.27
N TYR A 12 -10.49 12.49 -7.40
CA TYR A 12 -10.20 11.96 -6.06
C TYR A 12 -11.35 12.17 -5.05
N ILE A 13 -12.60 12.07 -5.50
CA ILE A 13 -13.80 12.20 -4.68
C ILE A 13 -13.91 10.95 -3.77
N PRO A 14 -13.89 11.10 -2.43
CA PRO A 14 -13.80 9.96 -1.51
C PRO A 14 -14.88 8.89 -1.72
N ALA A 15 -16.11 9.30 -2.01
CA ALA A 15 -17.22 8.39 -2.26
C ALA A 15 -17.05 7.58 -3.55
N GLN A 16 -16.50 8.18 -4.62
CA GLN A 16 -16.25 7.51 -5.90
C GLN A 16 -15.10 6.51 -5.78
N ILE A 17 -14.01 6.90 -5.11
CA ILE A 17 -12.87 6.01 -4.87
C ILE A 17 -13.32 4.78 -4.07
N ARG A 18 -14.04 5.01 -2.95
CA ARG A 18 -14.48 3.92 -2.08
C ARG A 18 -15.39 2.94 -2.82
N SER A 19 -16.38 3.43 -3.58
CA SER A 19 -17.28 2.57 -4.34
C SER A 19 -16.56 1.87 -5.49
N GLY A 20 -15.64 2.56 -6.17
CA GLY A 20 -14.86 1.98 -7.26
C GLY A 20 -13.95 0.85 -6.80
N LEU A 21 -13.27 1.04 -5.66
CA LEU A 21 -12.47 -0.02 -5.04
C LEU A 21 -13.33 -1.19 -4.57
N HIS A 22 -14.50 -0.92 -3.98
CA HIS A 22 -15.44 -1.98 -3.60
C HIS A 22 -15.83 -2.85 -4.82
N LEU A 23 -16.24 -2.23 -5.93
CA LEU A 23 -16.59 -2.93 -7.17
C LEU A 23 -15.42 -3.75 -7.72
N ALA A 24 -14.21 -3.17 -7.71
CA ALA A 24 -13.01 -3.87 -8.15
C ALA A 24 -12.69 -5.08 -7.26
N PHE A 25 -12.84 -4.93 -5.94
CA PHE A 25 -12.56 -5.97 -4.96
C PHE A 25 -13.54 -7.12 -5.02
N GLU A 26 -14.83 -6.85 -5.21
CA GLU A 26 -15.84 -7.89 -5.44
C GLU A 26 -15.53 -8.68 -6.72
N ALA A 27 -15.22 -8.00 -7.82
CA ALA A 27 -14.89 -8.64 -9.10
C ALA A 27 -13.61 -9.50 -9.03
N LEU A 28 -12.63 -9.08 -8.23
CA LEU A 28 -11.37 -9.79 -7.98
C LEU A 28 -11.45 -10.79 -6.80
N LYS A 29 -12.60 -10.87 -6.11
CA LYS A 29 -12.82 -11.73 -4.93
C LYS A 29 -11.84 -11.46 -3.78
N VAL A 30 -11.40 -10.22 -3.65
CA VAL A 30 -10.49 -9.77 -2.57
C VAL A 30 -11.03 -10.06 -1.17
N PRO A 31 -12.33 -9.90 -0.86
CA PRO A 31 -12.86 -10.20 0.48
C PRO A 31 -12.62 -11.65 0.95
N THR A 32 -12.46 -12.58 0.00
CA THR A 32 -12.21 -14.00 0.27
C THR A 32 -10.77 -14.42 -0.03
N ALA A 33 -9.91 -13.49 -0.43
CA ALA A 33 -8.52 -13.77 -0.79
C ALA A 33 -7.59 -13.90 0.43
N PHE A 34 -8.06 -13.46 1.60
CA PHE A 34 -7.26 -13.39 2.83
C PHE A 34 -7.89 -14.19 3.95
N THR A 35 -7.06 -14.55 4.93
CA THR A 35 -7.48 -15.14 6.19
C THR A 35 -7.69 -14.05 7.24
N ALA A 36 -8.68 -14.22 8.12
CA ALA A 36 -8.88 -13.30 9.24
C ALA A 36 -7.60 -13.21 10.11
N GLY A 37 -7.20 -11.98 10.45
CA GLY A 37 -5.98 -11.69 11.21
C GLY A 37 -4.67 -11.77 10.41
N GLU A 38 -4.75 -12.05 9.11
CA GLU A 38 -3.57 -12.04 8.23
C GLU A 38 -2.90 -10.67 8.19
N LYS A 39 -1.56 -10.67 8.11
CA LYS A 39 -0.74 -9.47 8.07
C LYS A 39 -0.56 -9.03 6.63
N ILE A 40 -1.09 -7.86 6.29
CA ILE A 40 -1.06 -7.32 4.92
C ILE A 40 -0.33 -5.99 4.91
N LEU A 41 0.74 -5.91 4.13
CA LEU A 41 1.44 -4.68 3.85
C LEU A 41 0.80 -3.98 2.64
N ILE A 42 0.41 -2.72 2.83
CA ILE A 42 0.02 -1.83 1.75
C ILE A 42 1.28 -1.10 1.25
N LYS A 43 1.68 -1.36 0.01
CA LYS A 43 2.84 -0.73 -0.64
C LYS A 43 2.39 0.33 -1.65
N PRO A 44 2.33 1.64 -1.28
CA PRO A 44 1.72 2.66 -2.12
C PRO A 44 2.60 3.13 -3.30
N ASN A 45 3.79 2.60 -3.53
CA ASN A 45 4.70 3.04 -4.59
C ASN A 45 5.13 4.52 -4.47
N LEU A 46 5.84 4.85 -3.39
CA LEU A 46 6.19 6.22 -3.00
C LEU A 46 7.28 6.87 -3.84
N LEU A 47 8.18 6.14 -4.49
CA LEU A 47 9.25 6.64 -5.38
C LEU A 47 10.21 7.71 -4.81
N SER A 48 9.71 8.91 -4.48
CA SER A 48 10.38 10.09 -3.94
C SER A 48 9.48 10.83 -2.95
N ALA A 49 10.05 11.62 -2.04
CA ALA A 49 9.29 12.42 -1.07
C ALA A 49 8.74 13.72 -1.68
N VAL A 50 7.53 13.63 -2.20
CA VAL A 50 6.84 14.72 -2.93
C VAL A 50 5.39 14.85 -2.48
N THR A 51 4.84 16.05 -2.66
CA THR A 51 3.46 16.38 -2.29
C THR A 51 2.46 15.84 -3.33
N PRO A 52 1.18 15.60 -2.94
CA PRO A 52 0.19 14.99 -3.83
C PRO A 52 -0.09 15.74 -5.14
N ASP A 53 0.09 17.06 -5.16
CA ASP A 53 -0.13 17.93 -6.33
C ASP A 53 0.83 17.64 -7.50
N LEU A 54 1.98 17.01 -7.23
CA LEU A 54 2.92 16.60 -8.26
C LEU A 54 2.54 15.27 -8.93
N ALA A 55 1.55 14.54 -8.40
CA ALA A 55 1.03 13.28 -8.96
C ALA A 55 2.10 12.20 -9.27
N VAL A 56 3.21 12.20 -8.53
CA VAL A 56 4.29 11.20 -8.64
C VAL A 56 3.95 9.92 -7.87
N THR A 57 3.26 10.04 -6.75
CA THR A 57 2.81 8.94 -5.89
C THR A 57 1.29 8.83 -5.91
N PRO A 58 0.69 7.68 -5.58
CA PRO A 58 -0.75 7.57 -5.39
C PRO A 58 -1.26 8.60 -4.40
N HIS A 59 -2.40 9.20 -4.75
CA HIS A 59 -3.01 10.25 -3.94
C HIS A 59 -3.53 9.67 -2.61
N PRO A 60 -3.40 10.38 -1.47
CA PRO A 60 -3.83 9.91 -0.15
C PRO A 60 -5.29 9.47 -0.07
N ALA A 61 -6.17 10.09 -0.88
CA ALA A 61 -7.57 9.69 -0.95
C ALA A 61 -7.76 8.24 -1.45
N VAL A 62 -6.88 7.76 -2.34
CA VAL A 62 -6.90 6.37 -2.82
C VAL A 62 -6.48 5.42 -1.71
N PHE A 63 -5.42 5.75 -0.98
CA PHE A 63 -5.00 4.99 0.21
C PHE A 63 -6.12 4.92 1.26
N ARG A 64 -6.80 6.03 1.55
CA ARG A 64 -7.96 6.04 2.46
C ARG A 64 -9.05 5.07 1.99
N GLY A 65 -9.44 5.17 0.71
CA GLY A 65 -10.47 4.30 0.14
C GLY A 65 -10.08 2.82 0.18
N LEU A 66 -8.79 2.52 0.01
CA LEU A 66 -8.24 1.18 0.11
C LEU A 66 -8.40 0.64 1.54
N VAL A 67 -7.92 1.38 2.52
CA VAL A 67 -7.99 0.98 3.94
C VAL A 67 -9.46 0.81 4.38
N GLN A 68 -10.36 1.70 3.95
CA GLN A 68 -11.79 1.61 4.26
C GLN A 68 -12.45 0.33 3.74
N ASN A 69 -11.97 -0.21 2.62
CA ASN A 69 -12.47 -1.47 2.07
C ASN A 69 -11.81 -2.71 2.69
N LEU A 70 -10.56 -2.59 3.17
CA LEU A 70 -9.81 -3.72 3.74
C LEU A 70 -10.03 -3.90 5.25
N GLN A 71 -10.18 -2.83 6.03
CA GLN A 71 -10.35 -2.92 7.48
C GLN A 71 -11.51 -3.81 7.94
N PRO A 72 -12.70 -3.78 7.30
CA PRO A 72 -13.82 -4.65 7.69
C PRO A 72 -13.54 -6.16 7.54
N LEU A 73 -12.49 -6.54 6.80
CA LEU A 73 -12.11 -7.94 6.58
C LEU A 73 -11.33 -8.54 7.77
N GLY A 74 -11.09 -7.77 8.84
CA GLY A 74 -10.40 -8.26 10.05
C GLY A 74 -8.90 -8.51 9.85
N LEU A 75 -8.29 -7.77 8.93
CA LEU A 75 -6.86 -7.88 8.58
C LEU A 75 -5.99 -7.02 9.51
N ARG A 76 -4.72 -7.42 9.66
CA ARG A 76 -3.68 -6.59 10.31
C ARG A 76 -2.95 -5.82 9.22
N LEU A 77 -3.37 -4.58 9.00
CA LEU A 77 -2.83 -3.73 7.94
C LEU A 77 -1.64 -2.92 8.45
N SER A 78 -0.60 -2.83 7.62
CA SER A 78 0.50 -1.86 7.76
C SER A 78 0.73 -1.15 6.43
N VAL A 79 1.46 -0.03 6.46
CA VAL A 79 1.88 0.69 5.25
C VAL A 79 3.39 0.83 5.21
N GLY A 80 4.00 0.65 4.04
CA GLY A 80 5.45 0.79 3.92
C GLY A 80 5.93 0.73 2.48
N ASP A 81 7.09 1.31 2.24
CA ASP A 81 7.73 1.29 0.93
C ASP A 81 9.23 1.54 1.05
N SER A 82 9.98 1.17 0.01
CA SER A 82 11.42 1.39 -0.13
C SER A 82 11.71 2.36 -1.28
N PRO A 83 11.42 3.67 -1.12
CA PRO A 83 11.71 4.67 -2.14
C PRO A 83 13.21 4.76 -2.45
N ALA A 84 13.55 5.09 -3.70
CA ALA A 84 14.94 5.05 -4.17
C ALA A 84 15.78 6.25 -3.70
N VAL A 85 15.14 7.39 -3.43
CA VAL A 85 15.83 8.68 -3.21
C VAL A 85 15.74 9.15 -1.76
N ASP A 86 14.57 9.02 -1.14
CA ASP A 86 14.29 9.55 0.20
C ASP A 86 14.15 8.44 1.23
N SER A 87 14.14 8.77 2.53
CA SER A 87 13.81 7.78 3.54
C SER A 87 12.33 7.36 3.47
N PRO A 88 11.99 6.11 3.85
CA PRO A 88 10.61 5.63 3.91
C PRO A 88 9.69 6.58 4.70
N GLU A 89 10.14 7.05 5.87
CA GLU A 89 9.40 7.98 6.72
C GLU A 89 9.12 9.31 6.01
N ARG A 90 10.15 9.90 5.37
CA ARG A 90 10.01 11.20 4.69
C ARG A 90 9.06 11.08 3.50
N ALA A 91 9.15 9.98 2.74
CA ALA A 91 8.27 9.75 1.60
C ALA A 91 6.81 9.52 2.01
N LEU A 92 6.56 8.76 3.09
CA LEU A 92 5.22 8.59 3.66
C LEU A 92 4.64 9.92 4.15
N ARG A 93 5.46 10.75 4.80
CA ARG A 93 5.03 12.05 5.30
C ARG A 93 4.69 13.02 4.17
N GLN A 94 5.58 13.18 3.18
CA GLN A 94 5.38 14.15 2.11
C GLN A 94 4.24 13.76 1.16
N SER A 95 4.06 12.47 0.90
CA SER A 95 2.93 11.99 0.10
C SER A 95 1.58 12.23 0.77
N GLY A 96 1.53 12.58 2.06
CA GLY A 96 0.29 12.74 2.84
C GLY A 96 -0.32 11.42 3.31
N ILE A 97 0.25 10.27 2.93
CA ILE A 97 -0.22 8.94 3.33
C ILE A 97 -0.03 8.71 4.83
N ALA A 98 1.06 9.22 5.43
CA ALA A 98 1.30 9.09 6.87
C ALA A 98 0.16 9.69 7.72
N ALA A 99 -0.39 10.84 7.31
CA ALA A 99 -1.49 11.48 8.01
C ALA A 99 -2.76 10.63 7.95
N VAL A 100 -3.10 10.10 6.77
CA VAL A 100 -4.25 9.21 6.60
C VAL A 100 -4.05 7.90 7.38
N ALA A 101 -2.85 7.32 7.35
CA ALA A 101 -2.54 6.10 8.10
C ALA A 101 -2.74 6.29 9.60
N ALA A 102 -2.24 7.41 10.17
CA ALA A 102 -2.42 7.74 11.58
C ALA A 102 -3.90 7.90 11.97
N GLU A 103 -4.69 8.63 11.17
CA GLU A 103 -6.13 8.78 11.40
C GLU A 103 -6.89 7.45 11.38
N MET A 104 -6.43 6.49 10.59
CA MET A 104 -7.07 5.19 10.41
C MET A 104 -6.48 4.09 11.31
N GLY A 105 -5.51 4.41 12.16
CA GLY A 105 -4.85 3.45 13.04
C GLY A 105 -4.00 2.42 12.28
N ILE A 106 -3.42 2.79 11.14
CA ILE A 106 -2.52 1.95 10.36
C ILE A 106 -1.07 2.34 10.68
N GLU A 107 -0.28 1.37 11.10
CA GLU A 107 1.12 1.57 11.47
C GLU A 107 2.04 1.52 10.24
N ALA A 108 3.12 2.30 10.28
CA ALA A 108 4.20 2.19 9.31
C ALA A 108 5.02 0.92 9.60
N ALA A 109 5.25 0.10 8.57
CA ALA A 109 6.16 -1.02 8.66
C ALA A 109 7.62 -0.56 8.75
N ASP A 110 8.48 -1.38 9.34
CA ASP A 110 9.92 -1.13 9.37
C ASP A 110 10.49 -1.35 7.97
N PHE A 111 11.05 -0.30 7.39
CA PHE A 111 11.77 -0.31 6.12
C PHE A 111 13.18 0.28 6.30
N VAL A 112 13.67 0.31 7.54
CA VAL A 112 14.93 0.94 7.93
C VAL A 112 15.92 -0.10 8.45
N ASN A 113 15.47 -0.99 9.34
CA ASN A 113 16.34 -2.02 9.89
C ASN A 113 16.37 -3.23 8.96
N THR A 114 17.55 -3.54 8.44
CA THR A 114 17.75 -4.70 7.56
C THR A 114 18.22 -5.92 8.33
N VAL A 115 17.77 -7.09 7.90
CA VAL A 115 18.37 -8.39 8.22
C VAL A 115 19.05 -8.97 6.99
N GLU A 116 20.19 -9.62 7.17
CA GLU A 116 20.85 -10.36 6.09
C GLU A 116 20.15 -11.70 5.88
N ILE A 117 19.77 -11.99 4.64
CA ILE A 117 19.09 -13.22 4.25
C ILE A 117 19.98 -13.99 3.28
N ASP A 118 20.27 -15.23 3.66
CA ASP A 118 20.94 -16.21 2.80
C ASP A 118 19.89 -17.11 2.14
N PHE A 119 19.81 -17.05 0.81
CA PHE A 119 18.97 -17.91 -0.01
C PHE A 119 19.81 -18.60 -1.09
N SER A 120 20.40 -19.73 -0.71
CA SER A 120 21.38 -20.47 -1.52
C SER A 120 20.84 -20.96 -2.88
N GLU A 121 19.53 -21.15 -2.98
CA GLU A 121 18.79 -21.54 -4.19
C GLU A 121 18.60 -20.38 -5.19
N GLY A 122 18.97 -19.15 -4.80
CA GLY A 122 18.86 -17.96 -5.63
C GLY A 122 19.64 -18.07 -6.95
N ILE A 123 19.00 -17.67 -8.05
CA ILE A 123 19.61 -17.67 -9.39
C ILE A 123 20.53 -16.44 -9.57
N MET A 124 20.05 -15.24 -9.21
CA MET A 124 20.76 -13.97 -9.44
C MET A 124 21.39 -13.40 -8.16
N LEU A 125 20.64 -13.37 -7.06
CA LEU A 125 21.10 -12.98 -5.72
C LEU A 125 20.88 -14.15 -4.78
N ARG A 126 21.93 -14.50 -4.03
CA ARG A 126 21.91 -15.57 -3.02
C ARG A 126 22.06 -15.05 -1.60
N HIS A 127 22.51 -13.81 -1.46
CA HIS A 127 22.70 -13.10 -0.19
C HIS A 127 22.15 -11.70 -0.42
N PHE A 128 21.22 -11.25 0.41
CA PHE A 128 20.62 -9.92 0.29
C PHE A 128 20.09 -9.41 1.63
N SER A 129 20.16 -8.10 1.80
CA SER A 129 19.57 -7.40 2.94
C SER A 129 18.07 -7.21 2.69
N LEU A 130 17.25 -7.54 3.68
CA LEU A 130 15.80 -7.33 3.67
C LEU A 130 15.42 -6.41 4.83
N ALA A 131 14.74 -5.31 4.54
CA ALA A 131 14.02 -4.48 5.50
C ALA A 131 12.52 -4.75 5.36
#